data_AF-A0A957GCF4-F1
#
_entry.id   AF-A0A957GCF4-F1
#
_cell.length_a   1.000
_cell.length_b   1.000
_cell.length_c   1.000
_cell.angle_alpha   90.00
_cell.angle_beta   90.00
_cell.angle_gamma   90.00
#
_symmetry.space_group_name_H-M   'P 1'
#
loop_
_entity.id
_entity.type
_entity.pdbx_description
1 polymer ?
#
loop_
_entity_poly.entity_id
_entity_poly.type
_entity_poly.pdbx_seq_one_letter_code
_entity_poly.pdbx_strand_id
1 'polypeptide(L)'
;MLLLLALDGATFDLLTPWMATGYLPTLARLVAEGTAGELASTLPPVTAPAWASFMTGMHPAGHGLYDFFHHPAGQPQNIQMVHSGHIRAPLFWDYLSAAGRTVGILNVPVTHPPRPVNGYLIPGLLSPDQGATCYPAG
;
A
#
# COMPACT_ATOMS: atom_id res chain seq x y z
N MET A 1 18.93 -5.61 5.82
CA MET A 1 17.57 -5.22 6.21
C MET A 1 17.07 -4.21 5.19
N LEU A 2 15.84 -4.35 4.70
CA LEU A 2 15.18 -3.37 3.84
C LEU A 2 14.00 -2.80 4.63
N LEU A 3 13.91 -1.47 4.70
CA LEU A 3 12.77 -0.76 5.30
C LEU A 3 12.12 0.08 4.21
N LEU A 4 10.81 -0.09 4.06
CA LEU A 4 9.97 0.72 3.19
C LEU A 4 9.04 1.55 4.08
N LEU A 5 9.15 2.87 3.98
CA LEU A 5 8.21 3.82 4.58
C LEU A 5 7.43 4.47 3.45
N ALA A 6 6.12 4.26 3.43
CA ALA A 6 5.22 4.84 2.45
C ALA A 6 4.21 5.73 3.17
N LEU A 7 4.14 6.99 2.76
CA LEU A 7 3.30 8.02 3.36
C LEU A 7 2.18 8.37 2.36
N ASP A 8 0.93 8.15 2.76
CA ASP A 8 -0.21 8.45 1.91
C ASP A 8 -0.39 9.96 1.72
N GLY A 9 -0.57 10.41 0.48
CA GLY A 9 -0.75 11.82 0.13
C GLY A 9 0.50 12.72 0.30
N ALA A 10 1.68 12.17 0.55
CA ALA A 10 2.89 12.94 0.81
C ALA A 10 3.56 13.46 -0.49
N THR A 11 3.12 14.62 -0.97
CA THR A 11 3.71 15.31 -2.14
C THR A 11 4.96 16.14 -1.81
N PHE A 12 5.92 16.22 -2.73
CA PHE A 12 7.07 17.11 -2.64
C PHE A 12 6.70 18.59 -2.59
N ASP A 13 5.51 18.98 -3.04
CA ASP A 13 4.99 20.35 -2.92
C ASP A 13 4.89 20.80 -1.46
N LEU A 14 4.65 19.86 -0.54
CA LEU A 14 4.57 20.09 0.90
C LEU A 14 5.88 19.73 1.61
N LEU A 15 6.46 18.57 1.25
CA LEU A 15 7.66 18.08 1.91
C LEU A 15 8.86 19.02 1.71
N THR A 16 9.04 19.56 0.50
CA THR A 16 10.17 20.44 0.17
C THR A 16 10.21 21.71 1.02
N PRO A 17 9.15 22.54 1.11
CA PRO A 17 9.17 23.71 1.97
C PRO A 17 9.32 23.35 3.46
N TRP A 18 8.76 22.23 3.92
CA TRP A 18 8.91 21.79 5.31
C TRP A 18 10.33 21.30 5.65
N MET A 19 11.02 20.68 4.70
CA MET A 19 12.44 20.37 4.84
C MET A 19 13.29 21.64 4.87
N ALA A 20 13.04 22.59 3.97
CA ALA A 20 13.81 23.84 3.87
C ALA A 20 13.67 24.74 5.12
N THR A 21 12.52 24.70 5.78
CA THR A 21 12.23 25.44 7.02
C THR A 21 12.63 24.69 8.29
N GLY A 22 13.18 23.48 8.17
CA GLY A 22 13.71 22.70 9.28
C GLY A 22 12.68 21.88 10.07
N TYR A 23 11.42 21.79 9.64
CA TYR A 23 10.40 20.95 10.30
C TYR A 23 10.61 19.45 10.06
N LEU A 24 11.23 19.07 8.95
CA LEU A 24 11.52 17.68 8.59
C LEU A 24 13.03 17.41 8.47
N PRO A 25 13.83 17.59 9.53
CA PRO A 25 15.29 17.53 9.46
C PRO A 25 15.81 16.13 9.08
N THR A 26 15.11 15.07 9.52
CA THR A 26 15.47 13.69 9.17
C THR A 26 15.22 13.40 7.68
N LEU A 27 14.07 13.84 7.15
CA LEU A 27 13.77 13.66 5.73
C LEU A 27 14.72 14.49 4.84
N ALA A 28 15.01 15.73 5.25
CA ALA A 28 15.97 16.60 4.57
C ALA A 28 17.35 15.93 4.45
N ARG A 29 17.82 15.31 5.53
CA ARG A 29 19.08 14.54 5.54
C ARG A 29 19.02 13.33 4.61
N LEU A 30 17.93 12.56 4.63
CA LEU A 30 17.75 11.40 3.73
C LEU A 30 17.75 11.79 2.24
N VAL A 31 17.13 12.92 1.90
CA VAL A 31 17.14 13.45 0.53
C VAL A 31 18.54 13.92 0.12
N ALA A 32 19.26 14.62 0.99
CA ALA A 32 20.59 15.16 0.70
C ALA A 32 21.68 14.08 0.58
N GLU A 33 21.60 13.02 1.39
CA GLU A 33 22.58 11.92 1.41
C GLU A 33 22.19 10.76 0.48
N GLY A 34 20.97 10.76 -0.06
CA GLY A 34 20.39 9.67 -0.82
C GLY A 34 20.02 10.05 -2.25
N THR A 35 18.90 9.51 -2.73
CA THR A 35 18.33 9.84 -4.04
C THR A 35 16.84 10.09 -3.87
N ALA A 36 16.36 11.17 -4.48
CA ALA A 36 14.97 11.57 -4.45
C ALA A 36 14.53 12.01 -5.84
N GLY A 37 13.24 11.84 -6.11
CA GLY A 37 12.62 12.27 -7.36
C GLY A 37 11.11 12.08 -7.30
N GLU A 38 10.40 12.80 -8.15
CA GLU A 38 8.96 12.65 -8.32
C GLU A 38 8.65 11.40 -9.14
N LEU A 39 7.61 10.66 -8.73
CA LEU A 39 7.10 9.50 -9.44
C LEU A 39 5.65 9.74 -9.81
N ALA A 40 5.26 9.31 -11.01
CA ALA A 40 3.87 9.32 -11.42
C ALA A 40 3.08 8.28 -10.61
N SER A 41 1.94 8.71 -10.06
CA SER A 41 0.98 7.81 -9.43
C SER A 41 0.12 7.08 -10.48
N THR A 42 -0.86 6.30 -10.03
CA THR A 42 -1.90 5.74 -10.90
C THR A 42 -2.81 6.84 -11.46
N LEU A 43 -3.54 6.50 -12.53
CA LEU A 43 -4.63 7.32 -13.05
C LEU A 43 -5.95 6.53 -12.90
N PRO A 44 -6.89 7.00 -12.04
CA PRO A 44 -6.79 8.18 -11.17
C PRO A 44 -5.85 7.95 -9.96
N PRO A 45 -5.30 9.02 -9.34
CA PRO A 45 -4.39 8.94 -8.19
C PRO A 45 -5.17 8.70 -6.89
N VAL A 46 -6.00 7.66 -6.86
CA VAL A 46 -6.81 7.27 -5.70
C VAL A 46 -6.00 6.27 -4.86
N THR A 47 -6.08 6.39 -3.54
CA THR A 47 -5.35 5.54 -2.58
C THR A 47 -5.46 4.04 -2.92
N ALA A 48 -6.67 3.50 -3.06
CA ALA A 48 -6.86 2.07 -3.29
C ALA A 48 -6.08 1.51 -4.51
N PRO A 49 -6.24 2.05 -5.74
CA PRO A 49 -5.45 1.61 -6.88
C PRO A 49 -3.95 1.92 -6.73
N ALA A 50 -3.57 3.08 -6.16
CA ALA A 50 -2.17 3.45 -6.01
C ALA A 50 -1.39 2.48 -5.11
N TRP A 51 -1.96 2.11 -3.96
CA TRP A 51 -1.34 1.14 -3.06
C TRP A 51 -1.33 -0.27 -3.66
N ALA A 52 -2.39 -0.68 -4.35
CA ALA A 52 -2.38 -1.96 -5.07
C ALA A 52 -1.30 -2.00 -6.16
N SER A 53 -1.09 -0.91 -6.89
CA SER A 53 0.00 -0.78 -7.85
C SER A 53 1.38 -0.84 -7.18
N PHE A 54 1.57 -0.14 -6.05
CA PHE A 54 2.80 -0.22 -5.26
C PHE A 54 3.12 -1.66 -4.80
N MET A 55 2.11 -2.39 -4.29
CA MET A 55 2.31 -3.73 -3.76
C MET A 55 2.55 -4.78 -4.86
N THR A 56 2.02 -4.58 -6.06
CA THR A 56 2.05 -5.58 -7.15
C THR A 56 3.07 -5.25 -8.25
N GLY A 57 3.52 -4.01 -8.35
CA GLY A 57 4.30 -3.52 -9.48
C GLY A 57 3.50 -3.42 -10.79
N MET A 58 2.16 -3.50 -10.74
CA MET A 58 1.29 -3.47 -11.91
C MET A 58 0.46 -2.18 -11.95
N HIS A 59 0.01 -1.77 -13.13
CA HIS A 59 -1.00 -0.72 -13.26
C HIS A 59 -2.40 -1.21 -12.81
N PRO A 60 -3.38 -0.30 -12.59
CA PRO A 60 -4.77 -0.64 -12.27
C PRO A 60 -5.39 -1.75 -13.10
N ALA A 61 -5.10 -1.78 -14.40
CA ALA A 61 -5.58 -2.84 -15.30
C ALA A 61 -5.01 -4.24 -15.00
N GLY A 62 -3.80 -4.32 -14.43
CA GLY A 62 -3.15 -5.59 -14.10
C GLY A 62 -3.63 -6.19 -12.78
N HIS A 63 -3.73 -5.38 -11.72
CA HIS A 63 -4.19 -5.86 -10.41
C HIS A 63 -5.72 -5.76 -10.22
N GLY A 64 -6.39 -4.97 -11.06
CA GLY A 64 -7.85 -4.95 -11.17
C GLY A 64 -8.61 -4.05 -10.21
N LEU A 65 -7.94 -3.15 -9.49
CA LEU A 65 -8.55 -2.13 -8.63
C LEU A 65 -8.48 -0.78 -9.32
N TYR A 66 -9.58 -0.03 -9.27
CA TYR A 66 -9.71 1.26 -9.94
C TYR A 66 -10.21 2.39 -9.02
N ASP A 67 -10.85 2.03 -7.90
CA ASP A 67 -11.40 2.95 -6.90
C ASP A 67 -11.49 2.21 -5.54
N PHE A 68 -11.99 2.88 -4.51
CA PHE A 68 -12.38 2.30 -3.23
C PHE A 68 -13.56 1.34 -3.33
N PHE A 69 -14.34 1.43 -4.40
CA PHE A 69 -15.52 0.62 -4.61
C PHE A 69 -15.32 -0.38 -5.74
N HIS A 70 -15.72 -1.62 -5.48
CA HIS A 70 -15.81 -2.70 -6.44
C HIS A 70 -17.27 -2.92 -6.82
N HIS A 71 -17.53 -3.01 -8.12
CA HIS A 71 -18.83 -3.35 -8.68
C HIS A 71 -18.72 -4.72 -9.36
N PRO A 72 -19.28 -5.80 -8.77
CA PRO A 72 -19.26 -7.11 -9.40
C PRO A 72 -19.97 -7.07 -10.75
N ALA A 73 -19.38 -7.76 -11.73
CA ALA A 73 -19.95 -7.84 -13.07
C ALA A 73 -21.39 -8.41 -13.03
N GLY A 74 -22.31 -7.73 -13.72
CA GLY A 74 -23.72 -8.11 -13.73
C GLY A 74 -24.52 -7.71 -12.48
N GLN A 75 -23.91 -7.03 -11.50
CA GLN A 75 -24.57 -6.57 -10.28
C GLN A 75 -24.29 -5.07 -10.01
N PRO A 76 -24.75 -4.15 -10.88
CA PRO A 76 -24.39 -2.74 -10.77
C PRO A 76 -24.84 -2.06 -9.47
N GLN A 77 -25.89 -2.60 -8.83
CA GLN A 77 -26.40 -2.10 -7.54
C GLN A 77 -25.65 -2.67 -6.33
N ASN A 78 -24.81 -3.70 -6.53
CA ASN A 78 -23.99 -4.29 -5.48
C ASN A 78 -22.66 -3.53 -5.42
N ILE A 79 -22.54 -2.60 -4.47
CA ILE A 79 -21.32 -1.81 -4.27
C ILE A 79 -20.59 -2.38 -3.07
N GLN A 80 -19.36 -2.82 -3.29
CA GLN A 80 -18.52 -3.43 -2.27
C GLN A 80 -17.30 -2.55 -1.99
N MET A 81 -16.89 -2.45 -0.73
CA MET A 81 -15.58 -1.86 -0.42
C MET A 81 -14.48 -2.79 -0.95
N VAL A 82 -13.45 -2.22 -1.57
CA VAL A 82 -12.28 -3.00 -1.99
C VAL A 82 -11.53 -3.54 -0.77
N HIS A 83 -10.97 -4.72 -0.94
CA HIS A 83 -10.23 -5.43 0.09
C HIS A 83 -9.19 -6.30 -0.62
N SER A 84 -8.27 -6.91 0.13
CA SER A 84 -7.11 -7.65 -0.41
C SER A 84 -7.50 -8.75 -1.39
N GLY A 85 -8.66 -9.39 -1.21
CA GLY A 85 -9.19 -10.44 -2.09
C GLY A 85 -9.54 -9.95 -3.50
N HIS A 86 -9.74 -8.65 -3.71
CA HIS A 86 -9.99 -8.06 -5.02
C HIS A 86 -8.70 -7.84 -5.84
N ILE A 87 -7.52 -7.90 -5.22
CA ILE A 87 -6.23 -7.74 -5.89
C ILE A 87 -5.87 -9.03 -6.64
N ARG A 88 -5.91 -8.98 -7.97
CA ARG A 88 -5.69 -10.12 -8.89
C ARG A 88 -4.22 -10.30 -9.29
N ALA A 89 -3.30 -10.08 -8.37
CA ALA A 89 -1.87 -10.24 -8.60
C ALA A 89 -1.14 -10.61 -7.29
N PRO A 90 0.02 -11.29 -7.38
CA PRO A 90 0.90 -11.47 -6.24
C PRO A 90 1.48 -10.14 -5.76
N LEU A 91 1.66 -10.01 -4.44
CA LEU A 91 2.25 -8.86 -3.79
C LEU A 91 3.77 -9.08 -3.68
N PHE A 92 4.59 -8.02 -3.67
CA PHE A 92 6.05 -8.20 -3.66
C PHE A 92 6.55 -8.99 -2.44
N TRP A 93 5.86 -8.90 -1.31
CA TRP A 93 6.16 -9.69 -0.11
C TRP A 93 5.72 -11.15 -0.18
N ASP A 94 4.83 -11.52 -1.11
CA ASP A 94 4.49 -12.92 -1.38
C ASP A 94 5.73 -13.64 -1.94
N TYR A 95 6.44 -12.98 -2.88
CA TYR A 95 7.71 -13.49 -3.42
C TYR A 95 8.81 -13.57 -2.37
N LEU A 96 8.93 -12.54 -1.52
CA LEU A 96 9.91 -12.53 -0.42
C LEU A 96 9.64 -13.67 0.57
N SER A 97 8.37 -13.87 0.94
CA SER A 97 7.96 -14.97 1.83
C SER A 97 8.28 -16.33 1.22
N ALA A 98 7.95 -16.53 -0.06
CA ALA A 98 8.25 -17.77 -0.80
C ALA A 98 9.75 -18.04 -0.90
N ALA A 99 10.58 -16.99 -0.96
CA ALA A 99 12.04 -17.08 -0.92
C ALA A 99 12.62 -17.27 0.49
N GLY A 100 11.78 -17.51 1.51
CA GLY A 100 12.20 -17.72 2.90
C GLY A 100 12.66 -16.45 3.62
N ARG A 101 12.38 -15.25 3.07
CA ARG A 101 12.70 -13.99 3.74
C ARG A 101 11.60 -13.62 4.72
N THR A 102 12.00 -13.12 5.88
CA THR A 102 11.05 -12.62 6.88
C THR A 102 10.54 -11.24 6.47
N VAL A 103 9.24 -11.03 6.51
CA VAL A 103 8.58 -9.76 6.15
C VAL A 103 7.70 -9.26 7.30
N GLY A 104 7.66 -7.94 7.47
CA GLY A 104 6.77 -7.26 8.40
C GLY A 104 5.98 -6.19 7.66
N ILE A 105 4.66 -6.31 7.65
CA ILE A 105 3.74 -5.37 6.99
C ILE A 105 2.87 -4.76 8.07
N LEU A 106 2.86 -3.43 8.16
CA LEU A 106 2.12 -2.68 9.17
C LEU A 106 1.38 -1.52 8.53
N ASN A 107 0.07 -1.46 8.77
CA ASN A 107 -0.79 -0.34 8.39
C ASN A 107 -0.75 0.00 6.88
N VAL A 108 -0.58 -1.00 6.02
CA VAL A 108 -0.63 -0.81 4.56
C VAL A 108 -2.08 -0.90 4.07
N PRO A 109 -2.59 0.09 3.31
CA PRO A 109 -3.96 0.07 2.78
C PRO A 109 -4.31 -1.18 1.95
N VAL A 110 -5.59 -1.57 1.96
CA VAL A 110 -6.13 -2.65 1.12
C VAL A 110 -5.51 -4.03 1.40
N THR A 111 -4.98 -4.25 2.61
CA THR A 111 -4.37 -5.53 3.00
C THR A 111 -5.26 -6.40 3.89
N HIS A 112 -6.46 -5.93 4.26
CA HIS A 112 -7.49 -6.77 4.90
C HIS A 112 -8.28 -7.58 3.87
N PRO A 113 -8.66 -8.85 4.14
CA PRO A 113 -8.18 -9.66 5.25
C PRO A 113 -6.68 -9.98 5.10
N PRO A 114 -5.94 -10.10 6.21
CA PRO A 114 -4.51 -10.34 6.17
C PRO A 114 -4.21 -11.69 5.53
N ARG A 115 -3.35 -11.69 4.50
CA ARG A 115 -2.86 -12.92 3.85
C ARG A 115 -1.68 -13.49 4.65
N PRO A 116 -1.49 -14.83 4.70
CA PRO A 116 -0.32 -15.44 5.31
C PRO A 116 0.98 -14.95 4.67
N VAL A 117 1.98 -14.65 5.51
CA VAL A 117 3.33 -14.24 5.09
C VAL A 117 4.38 -14.92 5.97
N ASN A 118 5.63 -14.97 5.55
CA ASN A 118 6.72 -15.41 6.43
C ASN A 118 7.07 -14.29 7.42
N GLY A 119 6.27 -14.10 8.46
CA GLY A 119 6.40 -13.01 9.43
C GLY A 119 5.05 -12.50 9.88
N TYR A 120 4.83 -11.19 9.84
CA TYR A 120 3.58 -10.58 10.32
C TYR A 120 2.96 -9.59 9.33
N LEU A 121 1.63 -9.53 9.34
CA LEU A 121 0.82 -8.56 8.60
C LEU A 121 -0.25 -7.99 9.53
N ILE A 122 -0.20 -6.68 9.76
CA ILE A 122 -1.24 -5.93 10.46
C ILE A 122 -1.86 -4.97 9.43
N PRO A 123 -3.11 -5.23 8.97
CA PRO A 123 -3.76 -4.44 7.95
C PRO A 123 -3.93 -2.95 8.31
N GLY A 124 -4.04 -2.11 7.29
CA GLY A 124 -4.23 -0.66 7.44
C GLY A 124 -5.60 -0.15 6.97
N LEU A 125 -5.62 1.00 6.31
CA LEU A 125 -6.82 1.62 5.76
C LEU A 125 -7.72 0.61 5.01
N LEU A 126 -9.04 0.75 5.19
CA LEU A 126 -10.11 -0.14 4.71
C LEU A 126 -10.25 -1.46 5.47
N SER A 127 -9.57 -1.62 6.60
CA SER A 127 -9.85 -2.72 7.52
C SER A 127 -11.16 -2.46 8.27
N PRO A 128 -12.07 -3.44 8.36
CA PRO A 128 -13.26 -3.35 9.17
C PRO A 128 -12.93 -3.43 10.67
N ASP A 129 -13.84 -2.93 11.51
CA ASP A 129 -13.73 -3.00 12.98
C ASP A 129 -13.82 -4.45 13.52
N GLN A 130 -14.30 -5.39 12.70
CA GLN A 130 -14.52 -6.79 13.06
C GLN A 130 -13.89 -7.74 12.04
N GLY A 131 -13.45 -8.92 12.48
CA GLY A 131 -12.85 -9.96 11.63
C GLY A 131 -11.37 -10.18 11.90
N ALA A 132 -10.65 -10.77 10.94
CA ALA A 132 -9.22 -11.02 11.09
C ALA A 132 -8.44 -9.68 11.14
N THR A 133 -7.85 -9.40 12.31
CA THR A 133 -7.16 -8.13 12.61
C THR A 133 -5.66 -8.18 12.33
N CYS A 134 -5.06 -9.37 12.23
CA CYS A 134 -3.65 -9.55 11.91
C CYS A 134 -3.35 -10.98 11.42
N TYR A 135 -2.15 -11.16 10.88
CA TYR A 135 -1.50 -12.44 10.68
C TYR A 135 -0.12 -12.45 11.36
N PRO A 136 0.27 -13.53 12.05
CA PRO A 136 -0.60 -14.64 12.48
C PRO A 136 -1.72 -14.12 13.39
N ALA A 137 -2.80 -14.89 13.53
CA ALA A 137 -3.86 -14.53 14.47
C ALA A 137 -3.29 -14.52 15.90
N GLY A 138 -3.59 -13.44 16.65
CA GLY A 138 -3.19 -13.27 18.05
C GLY A 138 -4.05 -14.07 19.02
#